data_AF-A0A0Q7L7J3-F1
#
_entry.id   AF-A0A0Q7L7J3-F1
#
_cell.length_a   1.000
_cell.length_b   1.000
_cell.length_c   1.000
_cell.angle_alpha   90.00
_cell.angle_beta   90.00
_cell.angle_gamma   90.00
#
_symmetry.space_group_name_H-M   'P 1'
#
loop_
_entity.id
_entity.type
_entity.pdbx_description
1 polymer ?
#
loop_
_entity_poly.entity_id
_entity_poly.type
_entity_poly.pdbx_seq_one_letter_code
_entity_poly.pdbx_strand_id
1 'polypeptide(L)'
;MLRKTDVEPLPDRKNDDEGTPVSVKIRERLNAARKRFNANDNIAEFIEPGELESLLDEVEVKMKGVLDSLVIDVENDHNTDNTARRVAKMYLNEVFRGRYVPPPALTEFPNAEHLNELMIVGPITVRSACSHHFCPIIGKLWIGVMPNEHTNVIGLSKYARLAEWVMGRPQIQEEAVVQLADLIQEKTQPDGLALVMEAEHFCMAWRGVKEMDSKMINSVMRGVFLKDPSLRREFLSLLPRKS
;
A
#
# COMPACT_ATOMS: atom_id res chain seq x y z
N MET A 1 -4.86 -49.33 -40.88
CA MET A 1 -4.17 -49.68 -39.62
C MET A 1 -3.38 -48.46 -39.18
N LEU A 2 -4.05 -47.49 -38.54
CA LEU A 2 -3.45 -46.22 -38.11
C LEU A 2 -2.97 -46.37 -36.67
N ARG A 3 -1.67 -46.10 -36.46
CA ARG A 3 -0.96 -46.24 -35.19
C ARG A 3 -1.53 -45.25 -34.18
N LYS A 4 -1.99 -45.75 -33.02
CA LYS A 4 -2.23 -44.94 -31.83
C LYS A 4 -0.86 -44.44 -31.34
N THR A 5 -0.70 -43.14 -31.26
CA THR A 5 0.41 -42.50 -30.55
C THR A 5 0.15 -42.62 -29.06
N ASP A 6 0.97 -43.40 -28.37
CA ASP A 6 1.00 -43.46 -26.92
C ASP A 6 1.47 -42.09 -26.39
N VAL A 7 0.57 -41.37 -25.73
CA VAL A 7 0.92 -40.17 -24.98
C VAL A 7 1.40 -40.65 -23.62
N GLU A 8 2.71 -40.54 -23.37
CA GLU A 8 3.26 -40.76 -22.04
C GLU A 8 2.60 -39.79 -21.04
N PRO A 9 2.13 -40.27 -19.87
CA PRO A 9 1.63 -39.38 -18.85
C PRO A 9 2.77 -38.49 -18.36
N LEU A 10 2.53 -37.18 -18.35
CA LEU A 10 3.41 -36.20 -17.71
C LEU A 10 3.68 -36.65 -16.26
N PRO A 11 4.94 -36.55 -15.78
CA PRO A 11 5.26 -36.96 -14.42
C PRO A 11 4.41 -36.15 -13.46
N ASP A 12 3.67 -36.87 -12.62
CA ASP A 12 2.95 -36.36 -11.48
C ASP A 12 3.93 -35.51 -10.66
N ARG A 13 3.71 -34.18 -10.63
CA ARG A 13 4.45 -33.30 -9.73
C ARG A 13 4.02 -33.71 -8.33
N LYS A 14 4.77 -34.65 -7.75
CA LYS A 14 4.62 -35.05 -6.36
C LYS A 14 4.52 -33.80 -5.51
N ASN A 15 3.53 -33.85 -4.64
CA ASN A 15 3.17 -32.86 -3.64
C ASN A 15 4.28 -32.82 -2.57
N ASP A 16 5.50 -32.42 -2.94
CA ASP A 16 6.71 -32.44 -2.09
C ASP A 16 6.66 -31.40 -0.94
N ASP A 17 5.48 -30.85 -0.67
CA ASP A 17 5.29 -29.60 0.03
C ASP A 17 4.07 -29.62 0.97
N GLU A 18 3.62 -30.85 1.30
CA GLU A 18 2.54 -31.13 2.22
C GLU A 18 3.00 -30.84 3.66
N GLY A 19 2.38 -29.85 4.32
CA GLY A 19 2.71 -29.44 5.68
C GLY A 19 3.61 -28.20 5.81
N THR A 20 4.21 -27.70 4.73
CA THR A 20 4.95 -26.43 4.74
C THR A 20 3.99 -25.23 4.83
N PRO A 21 4.11 -24.32 5.83
CA PRO A 21 3.26 -23.14 5.90
C PRO A 21 3.38 -22.25 4.66
N VAL A 22 2.28 -21.69 4.17
CA VAL A 22 2.27 -20.87 2.94
C VAL A 22 3.16 -19.63 3.07
N SER A 23 3.29 -19.06 4.27
CA SER A 23 4.22 -17.94 4.51
C SER A 23 5.69 -18.31 4.29
N VAL A 24 6.05 -19.59 4.45
CA VAL A 24 7.40 -20.10 4.18
C VAL A 24 7.61 -20.20 2.67
N LYS A 25 6.66 -20.78 1.94
CA LYS A 25 6.71 -20.89 0.46
C LYS A 25 6.84 -19.51 -0.21
N ILE A 26 6.03 -18.54 0.22
CA ILE A 26 6.11 -17.15 -0.26
C ILE A 26 7.50 -16.56 0.01
N ARG A 27 8.06 -16.77 1.21
CA ARG A 27 9.41 -16.29 1.56
C ARG A 27 10.51 -16.97 0.75
N GLU A 28 10.41 -18.25 0.47
CA GLU A 28 11.35 -18.98 -0.39
C GLU A 28 11.36 -18.41 -1.81
N ARG A 29 10.18 -18.15 -2.40
CA ARG A 29 10.08 -17.49 -3.71
C ARG A 29 10.70 -16.09 -3.70
N LEU A 30 10.41 -15.28 -2.68
CA LEU A 30 11.01 -13.95 -2.52
C LEU A 30 12.53 -14.00 -2.40
N ASN A 31 13.07 -14.93 -1.60
CA ASN A 31 14.51 -15.11 -1.40
C ASN A 31 15.20 -15.62 -2.67
N ALA A 32 14.60 -16.59 -3.37
CA ALA A 32 15.10 -17.11 -4.64
C ALA A 32 15.21 -16.01 -5.70
N ALA A 33 14.24 -15.10 -5.74
CA ALA A 33 14.24 -13.93 -6.61
C ALA A 33 15.10 -12.75 -6.11
N ARG A 34 15.75 -12.89 -4.93
CA ARG A 34 16.50 -11.82 -4.26
C ARG A 34 15.68 -10.53 -4.08
N LYS A 35 14.38 -10.68 -3.85
CA LYS A 35 13.46 -9.56 -3.67
C LYS A 35 13.40 -9.16 -2.20
N ARG A 36 13.51 -7.86 -1.91
CA ARG A 36 13.28 -7.30 -0.56
C ARG A 36 11.79 -7.40 -0.21
N PHE A 37 11.49 -7.77 1.04
CA PHE A 37 10.12 -7.93 1.55
C PHE A 37 9.89 -7.31 2.93
N ASN A 38 10.51 -6.14 3.20
CA ASN A 38 10.21 -5.35 4.39
C ASN A 38 8.73 -5.00 4.44
N ALA A 39 8.23 -4.57 5.60
CA ALA A 39 6.79 -4.39 5.84
C ALA A 39 6.08 -3.51 4.79
N ASN A 40 6.73 -2.46 4.29
CA ASN A 40 6.17 -1.54 3.30
C ASN A 40 6.33 -1.94 1.83
N ASP A 41 6.97 -3.08 1.55
CA ASP A 41 7.09 -3.60 0.19
C ASP A 41 5.77 -4.19 -0.30
N ASN A 42 5.56 -4.15 -1.61
CA ASN A 42 4.54 -4.97 -2.27
C ASN A 42 5.16 -6.30 -2.69
N ILE A 43 4.47 -7.40 -2.40
CA ILE A 43 4.92 -8.77 -2.71
C ILE A 43 3.90 -9.52 -3.59
N ALA A 44 2.96 -8.81 -4.21
CA ALA A 44 1.83 -9.41 -4.93
C ALA A 44 2.27 -10.36 -6.05
N GLU A 45 3.41 -10.09 -6.69
CA GLU A 45 4.00 -10.93 -7.73
C GLU A 45 4.41 -12.33 -7.24
N PHE A 46 4.60 -12.51 -5.93
CA PHE A 46 5.06 -13.76 -5.31
C PHE A 46 3.95 -14.54 -4.61
N ILE A 47 2.70 -14.10 -4.78
CA ILE A 47 1.50 -14.73 -4.23
C ILE A 47 0.76 -15.42 -5.36
N GLU A 48 0.66 -16.74 -5.24
CA GLU A 48 -0.06 -17.58 -6.19
C GLU A 48 -1.56 -17.62 -5.86
N PRO A 49 -2.42 -17.95 -6.83
CA PRO A 49 -3.86 -18.04 -6.60
C PRO A 49 -4.22 -18.98 -5.44
N GLY A 50 -5.04 -18.51 -4.49
CA GLY A 50 -5.46 -19.27 -3.31
C GLY A 50 -4.52 -19.18 -2.10
N GLU A 51 -3.28 -18.69 -2.28
CA GLU A 51 -2.34 -18.59 -1.17
C GLU A 51 -2.67 -17.47 -0.19
N LEU A 52 -3.36 -16.42 -0.63
CA LEU A 52 -3.76 -15.33 0.27
C LEU A 52 -4.79 -15.83 1.29
N GLU A 53 -5.70 -16.69 0.87
CA GLU A 53 -6.67 -17.38 1.72
C GLU A 53 -5.96 -18.31 2.71
N SER A 54 -5.02 -19.13 2.24
CA SER A 54 -4.20 -19.97 3.13
C SER A 54 -3.36 -19.15 4.11
N LEU A 55 -2.86 -17.98 3.68
CA LEU A 55 -2.06 -17.09 4.53
C LEU A 55 -2.94 -16.45 5.60
N LEU A 56 -4.19 -16.16 5.27
CA LEU A 56 -5.17 -15.66 6.22
C LEU A 56 -5.46 -16.71 7.30
N ASP A 57 -5.68 -17.97 6.91
CA ASP A 57 -5.84 -19.09 7.86
C ASP A 57 -4.59 -19.24 8.74
N GLU A 58 -3.39 -19.13 8.17
CA GLU A 58 -2.13 -19.16 8.93
C GLU A 58 -2.06 -18.01 9.95
N VAL A 59 -2.36 -16.78 9.54
CA VAL A 59 -2.34 -15.59 10.41
C VAL A 59 -3.40 -15.68 11.51
N GLU A 60 -4.59 -16.20 11.22
CA GLU A 60 -5.63 -16.45 12.23
C GLU A 60 -5.11 -17.35 13.34
N VAL A 61 -4.49 -18.48 13.00
CA VAL A 61 -3.91 -19.40 14.01
C VAL A 61 -2.87 -18.67 14.87
N LYS A 62 -2.02 -17.84 14.27
CA LYS A 62 -1.03 -17.04 15.02
C LYS A 62 -1.70 -15.99 15.90
N MET A 63 -2.74 -15.32 15.43
CA MET A 63 -3.49 -14.33 16.21
C MET A 63 -4.25 -14.96 17.37
N LYS A 64 -4.77 -16.19 17.21
CA LYS A 64 -5.35 -16.94 18.32
C LYS A 64 -4.30 -17.18 19.42
N GLY A 65 -3.10 -17.62 19.04
CA GLY A 65 -2.00 -17.78 20.01
C GLY A 65 -1.60 -16.49 20.73
N VAL A 66 -1.74 -15.32 20.09
CA VAL A 66 -1.58 -14.02 20.75
C VAL A 66 -2.69 -13.78 21.77
N LEU A 67 -3.95 -14.03 21.43
CA LEU A 67 -5.09 -13.87 22.36
C LEU A 67 -4.95 -14.81 23.56
N ASP A 68 -4.57 -16.07 23.34
CA ASP A 68 -4.33 -17.06 24.40
C ASP A 68 -3.22 -16.58 25.35
N SER A 69 -2.12 -16.04 24.78
CA SER A 69 -1.00 -15.48 25.56
C SER A 69 -1.38 -14.23 26.35
N LEU A 70 -2.40 -13.49 25.90
CA LEU A 70 -2.99 -12.36 26.62
C LEU A 70 -4.01 -12.80 27.69
N VAL A 71 -4.22 -14.11 27.87
CA VAL A 71 -5.20 -14.69 28.80
C VAL A 71 -6.62 -14.20 28.49
N ILE A 72 -6.95 -14.11 27.20
CA ILE A 72 -8.29 -13.78 26.72
C ILE A 72 -9.05 -15.08 26.46
N ASP A 73 -10.23 -15.23 27.07
CA ASP A 73 -11.08 -16.42 26.94
C ASP A 73 -11.81 -16.45 25.59
N VAL A 74 -11.11 -16.89 24.55
CA VAL A 74 -11.67 -17.02 23.19
C VAL A 74 -12.63 -18.21 23.03
N GLU A 75 -12.81 -19.03 24.06
CA GLU A 75 -13.71 -20.19 24.01
C GLU A 75 -15.11 -19.86 24.55
N ASN A 76 -15.19 -19.05 25.62
CA ASN A 76 -16.46 -18.72 26.28
C ASN A 76 -16.90 -17.26 26.10
N ASP A 77 -16.04 -16.35 25.62
CA ASP A 77 -16.43 -14.97 25.32
C ASP A 77 -16.86 -14.81 23.85
N HIS A 78 -18.18 -14.70 23.64
CA HIS A 78 -18.81 -14.43 22.34
C HIS A 78 -18.31 -13.15 21.63
N ASN A 79 -17.67 -12.21 22.33
CA ASN A 79 -17.11 -11.02 21.68
C ASN A 79 -15.76 -11.30 21.04
N THR A 80 -14.97 -12.24 21.59
CA THR A 80 -13.58 -12.46 21.19
C THR A 80 -13.33 -13.78 20.46
N ASP A 81 -14.30 -14.69 20.42
CA ASP A 81 -14.24 -16.01 19.75
C ASP A 81 -13.71 -15.98 18.29
N ASN A 82 -14.09 -14.97 17.52
CA ASN A 82 -13.73 -14.79 16.10
C ASN A 82 -12.77 -13.61 15.88
N THR A 83 -12.21 -13.02 16.94
CA THR A 83 -11.31 -11.87 16.82
C THR A 83 -10.07 -12.21 16.00
N ALA A 84 -9.50 -13.41 16.17
CA ALA A 84 -8.33 -13.84 15.40
C ALA A 84 -8.59 -13.81 13.88
N ARG A 85 -9.73 -14.36 13.44
CA ARG A 85 -10.17 -14.33 12.03
C ARG A 85 -10.36 -12.91 11.53
N ARG A 86 -11.05 -12.07 12.31
CA ARG A 86 -11.32 -10.67 11.95
C ARG A 86 -10.03 -9.87 11.80
N VAL A 87 -9.07 -10.05 12.70
CA VAL A 87 -7.76 -9.39 12.62
C VAL A 87 -6.95 -9.88 11.42
N ALA A 88 -6.93 -11.19 11.15
CA ALA A 88 -6.25 -11.74 9.97
C ALA A 88 -6.82 -11.16 8.68
N LYS A 89 -8.15 -11.15 8.54
CA LYS A 89 -8.85 -10.53 7.40
C LYS A 89 -8.56 -9.04 7.30
N MET A 90 -8.63 -8.30 8.41
CA MET A 90 -8.33 -6.88 8.47
C MET A 90 -6.92 -6.63 7.93
N TYR A 91 -5.91 -7.36 8.38
CA TYR A 91 -4.54 -7.18 7.90
C TYR A 91 -4.37 -7.53 6.43
N LEU A 92 -4.81 -8.70 5.97
CA LEU A 92 -4.51 -9.14 4.61
C LEU A 92 -5.38 -8.49 3.54
N ASN A 93 -6.68 -8.31 3.82
CA ASN A 93 -7.66 -7.93 2.82
C ASN A 93 -8.09 -6.46 2.91
N GLU A 94 -7.76 -5.77 4.01
CA GLU A 94 -8.22 -4.39 4.25
C GLU A 94 -7.01 -3.46 4.44
N VAL A 95 -6.42 -3.41 5.63
CA VAL A 95 -5.44 -2.36 5.99
C VAL A 95 -4.07 -2.55 5.33
N PHE A 96 -3.65 -3.79 5.05
CA PHE A 96 -2.39 -4.08 4.32
C PHE A 96 -2.63 -4.65 2.93
N ARG A 97 -3.82 -4.47 2.37
CA ARG A 97 -4.19 -4.99 1.04
C ARG A 97 -3.18 -4.58 -0.04
N GLY A 98 -2.69 -3.34 0.03
CA GLY A 98 -1.70 -2.77 -0.88
C GLY A 98 -0.33 -3.47 -0.87
N ARG A 99 -0.06 -4.36 0.09
CA ARG A 99 1.12 -5.25 0.10
C ARG A 99 0.91 -6.51 -0.75
N TYR A 100 -0.33 -6.99 -0.86
CA TYR A 100 -0.64 -8.30 -1.40
C TYR A 100 -1.29 -8.26 -2.80
N VAL A 101 -1.69 -7.08 -3.27
CA VAL A 101 -2.35 -6.91 -4.59
C VAL A 101 -1.49 -6.10 -5.56
N PRO A 102 -1.56 -6.36 -6.88
CA PRO A 102 -0.84 -5.57 -7.87
C PRO A 102 -1.29 -4.10 -7.88
N PRO A 103 -0.45 -3.17 -8.39
CA PRO A 103 -0.82 -1.76 -8.49
C PRO A 103 -2.09 -1.57 -9.35
N PRO A 104 -2.93 -0.57 -9.02
CA PRO A 104 -4.14 -0.31 -9.79
C PRO A 104 -3.80 0.17 -11.21
N ALA A 105 -4.63 -0.24 -12.18
CA ALA A 105 -4.51 0.23 -13.55
C ALA A 105 -4.79 1.75 -13.65
N LEU A 106 -3.93 2.46 -14.37
CA LEU A 106 -4.14 3.86 -14.71
C LEU A 106 -5.02 3.96 -15.93
N THR A 107 -5.95 4.90 -15.85
CA THR A 107 -6.75 5.29 -17.01
C THR A 107 -6.27 6.68 -17.39
N GLU A 108 -5.79 6.78 -18.61
CA GLU A 108 -5.25 7.99 -19.22
C GLU A 108 -6.20 8.49 -20.29
N PHE A 109 -6.23 9.80 -20.45
CA PHE A 109 -7.01 10.50 -21.46
C PHE A 109 -6.06 11.36 -22.31
N PRO A 110 -6.25 11.41 -23.64
CA PRO A 110 -5.46 12.29 -24.49
C PRO A 110 -5.49 13.73 -24.00
N ASN A 111 -4.33 14.36 -23.89
CA ASN A 111 -4.22 15.78 -23.57
C ASN A 111 -4.48 16.62 -24.84
N ALA A 112 -5.72 16.59 -25.34
CA ALA A 112 -6.10 17.19 -26.62
C ALA A 112 -5.90 18.71 -26.66
N GLU A 113 -5.99 19.38 -25.51
CA GLU A 113 -5.85 20.83 -25.36
C GLU A 113 -4.45 21.26 -24.91
N HIS A 114 -3.47 20.33 -24.91
CA HIS A 114 -2.09 20.61 -24.51
C HIS A 114 -1.98 21.32 -23.14
N LEU A 115 -2.76 20.85 -22.16
CA LEU A 115 -2.78 21.41 -20.82
C LEU A 115 -1.39 21.31 -20.17
N ASN A 116 -0.89 22.45 -19.69
CA ASN A 116 0.42 22.63 -19.05
C ASN A 116 0.34 23.47 -17.76
N GLU A 117 -0.87 23.61 -17.20
CA GLU A 117 -1.14 24.42 -16.00
C GLU A 117 -1.05 23.58 -14.72
N LEU A 118 -0.79 24.24 -13.58
CA LEU A 118 -0.74 23.61 -12.27
C LEU A 118 -2.08 22.93 -11.93
N MET A 119 -2.04 21.62 -11.69
CA MET A 119 -3.18 20.85 -11.16
C MET A 119 -2.92 20.44 -9.71
N ILE A 120 -3.93 20.60 -8.85
CA ILE A 120 -3.87 20.14 -7.45
C ILE A 120 -4.99 19.14 -7.18
N VAL A 121 -4.62 17.95 -6.71
CA VAL A 121 -5.52 16.90 -6.28
C VAL A 121 -5.45 16.77 -4.76
N GLY A 122 -6.55 17.10 -4.08
CA GLY A 122 -6.65 16.91 -2.64
C GLY A 122 -7.70 17.80 -1.97
N PRO A 123 -7.89 17.66 -0.64
CA PRO A 123 -7.21 16.69 0.21
C PRO A 123 -7.73 15.25 0.02
N ILE A 124 -6.84 14.31 -0.25
CA ILE A 124 -7.12 12.87 -0.23
C ILE A 124 -7.02 12.39 1.21
N THR A 125 -8.04 11.68 1.71
CA THR A 125 -7.94 11.05 3.03
C THR A 125 -7.07 9.81 2.95
N VAL A 126 -5.97 9.79 3.72
CA VAL A 126 -5.06 8.65 3.78
C VAL A 126 -5.22 7.92 5.10
N ARG A 127 -5.17 6.58 5.03
CA ARG A 127 -5.22 5.67 6.16
C ARG A 127 -4.13 4.64 5.95
N SER A 128 -3.29 4.45 6.96
CA SER A 128 -2.20 3.47 6.96
C SER A 128 -1.99 2.96 8.39
N ALA A 129 -0.95 2.15 8.61
CA ALA A 129 -0.51 1.80 9.95
C ALA A 129 1.01 1.98 10.06
N CYS A 130 1.48 2.49 11.19
CA CYS A 130 2.91 2.64 11.47
C CYS A 130 3.58 1.27 11.48
N SER A 131 4.61 1.07 10.66
CA SER A 131 5.32 -0.21 10.53
C SER A 131 5.90 -0.74 11.85
N HIS A 132 6.19 0.16 12.80
CA HIS A 132 6.78 -0.20 14.10
C HIS A 132 5.80 -0.80 15.10
N HIS A 133 4.52 -0.41 15.03
CA HIS A 133 3.53 -0.77 16.07
C HIS A 133 2.18 -1.23 15.51
N PHE A 134 1.99 -1.14 14.19
CA PHE A 134 0.72 -1.33 13.49
C PHE A 134 -0.42 -0.45 14.02
N CYS A 135 -0.10 0.63 14.74
CA CYS A 135 -1.07 1.66 15.12
C CYS A 135 -1.47 2.50 13.90
N PRO A 136 -2.72 2.99 13.83
CA PRO A 136 -3.18 3.81 12.72
C PRO A 136 -2.32 5.05 12.45
N ILE A 137 -2.15 5.36 11.17
CA ILE A 137 -1.73 6.67 10.67
C ILE A 137 -2.91 7.20 9.86
N ILE A 138 -3.44 8.36 10.24
CA ILE A 138 -4.61 8.95 9.58
C ILE A 138 -4.25 10.38 9.21
N GLY A 139 -4.50 10.75 7.95
CA GLY A 139 -4.05 12.05 7.46
C GLY A 139 -4.74 12.52 6.20
N LYS A 140 -4.18 13.61 5.67
CA LYS A 140 -4.56 14.23 4.40
C LYS A 140 -3.33 14.33 3.50
N LEU A 141 -3.54 14.08 2.22
CA LEU A 141 -2.53 14.16 1.18
C LEU A 141 -3.00 15.13 0.09
N TRP A 142 -2.08 15.97 -0.36
CA TRP A 142 -2.25 16.83 -1.52
C TRP A 142 -1.17 16.52 -2.55
N ILE A 143 -1.58 16.48 -3.82
CA ILE A 143 -0.70 16.17 -4.94
C ILE A 143 -0.80 17.32 -5.95
N GLY A 144 0.27 18.08 -6.10
CA GLY A 144 0.45 19.06 -7.17
C GLY A 144 1.13 18.40 -8.37
N VAL A 145 0.57 18.57 -9.56
CA VAL A 145 1.11 18.03 -10.81
C VAL A 145 1.24 19.18 -11.78
N MET A 146 2.44 19.34 -12.34
CA MET A 146 2.67 20.18 -13.51
C MET A 146 2.78 19.26 -14.73
N PRO A 147 1.70 19.06 -15.49
CA PRO A 147 1.73 18.22 -16.68
C PRO A 147 2.59 18.88 -17.76
N ASN A 148 3.02 18.10 -18.75
CA ASN A 148 3.55 18.66 -19.98
C ASN A 148 2.54 18.49 -21.13
N GLU A 149 2.69 19.34 -22.14
CA GLU A 149 1.81 19.40 -23.32
C GLU A 149 1.79 18.11 -24.15
N HIS A 150 2.69 17.17 -23.87
CA HIS A 150 2.90 15.91 -24.59
C HIS A 150 2.46 14.66 -23.80
N THR A 151 2.12 14.81 -22.52
CA THR A 151 1.68 13.72 -21.64
C THR A 151 0.17 13.63 -21.59
N ASN A 152 -0.35 12.40 -21.50
CA ASN A 152 -1.76 12.18 -21.24
C ASN A 152 -2.16 12.69 -19.85
N VAL A 153 -3.43 13.07 -19.72
CA VAL A 153 -4.02 13.43 -18.42
C VAL A 153 -4.55 12.18 -17.74
N ILE A 154 -4.29 12.07 -16.44
CA ILE A 154 -4.76 10.93 -15.65
C ILE A 154 -6.04 11.28 -14.92
N GLY A 155 -6.98 10.33 -14.91
CA GLY A 155 -8.23 10.50 -14.19
C GLY A 155 -8.00 10.78 -12.70
N LEU A 156 -8.68 11.79 -12.15
CA LEU A 156 -8.51 12.23 -10.76
C LEU A 156 -8.60 11.10 -9.73
N SER A 157 -9.49 10.13 -9.95
CA SER A 157 -9.66 8.97 -9.05
C SER A 157 -8.43 8.06 -8.96
N LYS A 158 -7.50 8.12 -9.93
CA LYS A 158 -6.30 7.27 -9.96
C LYS A 158 -5.27 7.72 -8.94
N TYR A 159 -5.14 9.03 -8.69
CA TYR A 159 -4.28 9.54 -7.61
C TYR A 159 -4.71 9.00 -6.24
N ALA A 160 -6.01 9.02 -5.96
CA ALA A 160 -6.56 8.45 -4.73
C ALA A 160 -6.32 6.94 -4.63
N ARG A 161 -6.49 6.19 -5.72
CA ARG A 161 -6.25 4.73 -5.76
C ARG A 161 -4.77 4.37 -5.59
N LEU A 162 -3.85 5.14 -6.19
CA LEU A 162 -2.42 4.95 -6.01
C LEU A 162 -2.00 5.25 -4.57
N ALA A 163 -2.52 6.35 -4.01
CA ALA A 163 -2.30 6.70 -2.61
C ALA A 163 -2.81 5.59 -1.67
N GLU A 164 -4.04 5.12 -1.86
CA GLU A 164 -4.62 4.01 -1.09
C GLU A 164 -3.79 2.72 -1.23
N TRP A 165 -3.32 2.40 -2.43
CA TRP A 165 -2.50 1.20 -2.67
C TRP A 165 -1.11 1.27 -1.98
N VAL A 166 -0.48 2.44 -1.94
CA VAL A 166 0.79 2.62 -1.21
C VAL A 166 0.53 2.64 0.30
N MET A 167 -0.49 3.37 0.75
CA MET A 167 -0.81 3.55 2.17
C MET A 167 -1.42 2.30 2.81
N GLY A 168 -2.01 1.41 2.00
CA GLY A 168 -2.51 0.09 2.39
C GLY A 168 -1.40 -0.91 2.68
N ARG A 169 -0.36 -0.49 3.40
CA ARG A 169 0.79 -1.27 3.87
C ARG A 169 1.18 -0.75 5.25
N PRO A 170 1.91 -1.51 6.08
CA PRO A 170 2.62 -0.93 7.20
C PRO A 170 3.67 0.05 6.65
N GLN A 171 3.65 1.31 7.11
CA GLN A 171 4.43 2.40 6.54
C GLN A 171 5.22 3.20 7.57
N ILE A 172 6.26 3.85 7.08
CA ILE A 172 6.91 5.03 7.66
C ILE A 172 6.50 6.21 6.77
N GLN A 173 6.00 7.31 7.34
CA GLN A 173 5.38 8.39 6.54
C GLN A 173 6.37 9.01 5.54
N GLU A 174 7.63 9.15 5.95
CA GLU A 174 8.73 9.65 5.14
C GLU A 174 8.93 8.80 3.88
N GLU A 175 8.96 7.47 4.05
CA GLU A 175 9.13 6.53 2.94
C GLU A 175 7.87 6.44 2.07
N ALA A 176 6.69 6.44 2.69
CA ALA A 176 5.42 6.29 1.97
C ALA A 176 5.17 7.42 0.97
N VAL A 177 5.45 8.67 1.36
CA VAL A 177 5.26 9.82 0.47
C VAL A 177 6.28 9.81 -0.68
N VAL A 178 7.52 9.38 -0.41
CA VAL A 178 8.53 9.21 -1.47
C VAL A 178 8.13 8.09 -2.43
N GLN A 179 7.72 6.92 -1.92
CA GLN A 179 7.25 5.80 -2.75
C GLN A 179 6.07 6.20 -3.64
N LEU A 180 5.12 6.96 -3.10
CA LEU A 180 3.99 7.45 -3.87
C LEU A 180 4.41 8.47 -4.93
N ALA A 181 5.31 9.40 -4.58
CA ALA A 181 5.83 10.38 -5.52
C ALA A 181 6.57 9.70 -6.68
N ASP A 182 7.44 8.75 -6.38
CA ASP A 182 8.22 8.02 -7.38
C ASP A 182 7.29 7.17 -8.28
N LEU A 183 6.28 6.51 -7.70
CA LEU A 183 5.27 5.76 -8.44
C LEU A 183 4.46 6.63 -9.42
N ILE A 184 4.05 7.82 -8.98
CA ILE A 184 3.35 8.77 -9.84
C ILE A 184 4.31 9.29 -10.91
N GLN A 185 5.52 9.73 -10.55
CA GLN A 185 6.50 10.22 -11.51
C GLN A 185 6.79 9.19 -12.62
N GLU A 186 6.97 7.91 -12.27
CA GLU A 186 7.21 6.83 -13.23
C GLU A 186 6.03 6.65 -14.20
N LYS A 187 4.81 6.70 -13.67
CA LYS A 187 3.59 6.41 -14.43
C LYS A 187 3.07 7.58 -15.26
N THR A 188 3.33 8.81 -14.83
CA THR A 188 2.69 10.00 -15.40
C THR A 188 3.69 10.96 -16.05
N GLN A 189 4.99 10.78 -15.80
CA GLN A 189 6.11 11.55 -16.35
C GLN A 189 5.87 13.08 -16.47
N PRO A 190 5.36 13.75 -15.42
CA PRO A 190 5.06 15.18 -15.50
C PRO A 190 6.36 16.00 -15.43
N ASP A 191 6.29 17.25 -15.88
CA ASP A 191 7.41 18.21 -15.73
C ASP A 191 7.69 18.52 -14.26
N GLY A 192 6.67 18.41 -13.40
CA GLY A 192 6.81 18.59 -11.97
C GLY A 192 5.78 17.78 -11.19
N LEU A 193 6.21 17.29 -10.03
CA LEU A 193 5.35 16.65 -9.05
C LEU A 193 5.66 17.18 -7.64
N ALA A 194 4.63 17.51 -6.88
CA ALA A 194 4.71 17.93 -5.50
C ALA A 194 3.72 17.14 -4.65
N LEU A 195 4.16 16.56 -3.55
CA LEU A 195 3.29 15.92 -2.58
C LEU A 195 3.46 16.60 -1.22
N VAL A 196 2.37 16.83 -0.51
CA VAL A 196 2.36 17.25 0.89
C VAL A 196 1.41 16.32 1.64
N MET A 197 1.88 15.72 2.72
CA MET A 197 1.07 14.89 3.60
C MET A 197 1.15 15.41 5.03
N GLU A 198 -0.01 15.55 5.66
CA GLU A 198 -0.18 15.83 7.08
C GLU A 198 -0.89 14.62 7.70
N ALA A 199 -0.34 14.03 8.76
CA ALA A 199 -0.98 12.90 9.44
C ALA A 199 -0.74 12.87 10.95
N GLU A 200 -1.72 12.29 11.65
CA GLU A 200 -1.68 11.94 13.06
C GLU A 200 -1.22 10.48 13.21
N HIS A 201 -0.38 10.24 14.22
CA HIS A 201 0.24 8.93 14.47
C HIS A 201 -0.27 8.36 15.79
N PHE A 202 -1.09 7.31 15.72
CA PHE A 202 -1.70 6.73 16.93
C PHE A 202 -0.70 5.96 17.80
N CYS A 203 0.49 5.64 17.26
CA CYS A 203 1.60 5.13 18.08
C CYS A 203 2.12 6.15 19.10
N MET A 204 1.83 7.45 18.90
CA MET A 204 2.10 8.55 19.84
C MET A 204 0.83 9.04 20.53
N ALA A 205 -0.30 9.15 19.82
CA ALA A 205 -1.53 9.71 20.36
C ALA A 205 -2.24 8.77 21.35
N TRP A 206 -2.30 7.47 21.04
CA TRP A 206 -3.05 6.51 21.87
C TRP A 206 -2.22 5.93 23.03
N ARG A 207 -0.90 5.80 22.83
CA ARG A 207 0.02 5.14 23.77
C ARG A 207 1.33 5.90 23.92
N GLY A 208 2.14 5.49 24.90
CA GLY A 208 3.43 6.13 25.16
C GLY A 208 3.23 7.55 25.66
N VAL A 209 3.68 8.54 24.88
CA VAL A 209 3.63 9.96 25.23
C VAL A 209 2.22 10.55 25.23
N LYS A 210 1.26 9.94 24.50
CA LYS A 210 -0.16 10.35 24.44
C LYS A 210 -0.39 11.80 23.99
N GLU A 211 0.41 12.25 23.02
CA GLU A 211 0.28 13.59 22.45
C GLU A 211 -0.81 13.58 21.36
N MET A 212 -1.93 14.26 21.63
CA MET A 212 -3.13 14.20 20.79
C MET A 212 -3.15 15.25 19.68
N ASP A 213 -2.44 16.36 19.85
CA ASP A 213 -2.47 17.48 18.90
C ASP A 213 -1.30 17.45 17.91
N SER A 214 -0.32 16.56 18.14
CA SER A 214 0.86 16.45 17.28
C SER A 214 0.54 15.84 15.93
N LYS A 215 1.07 16.48 14.88
CA LYS A 215 0.98 16.01 13.51
C LYS A 215 2.32 16.09 12.84
N MET A 216 2.57 15.10 11.99
CA MET A 216 3.72 15.09 11.12
C MET A 216 3.32 15.63 9.74
N ILE A 217 4.03 16.65 9.28
CA ILE A 217 3.90 17.17 7.92
C ILE A 217 5.20 16.90 7.17
N ASN A 218 5.11 16.25 6.03
CA ASN A 218 6.24 16.07 5.12
C ASN A 218 5.85 16.39 3.68
N SER A 219 6.85 16.76 2.88
CA SER A 219 6.64 17.11 1.48
C SER A 219 7.73 16.54 0.59
N VAL A 220 7.36 16.15 -0.63
CA VAL A 220 8.28 15.72 -1.68
C VAL A 220 8.09 16.62 -2.89
N MET A 221 9.18 17.18 -3.42
CA MET A 221 9.17 18.04 -4.60
C MET A 221 10.08 17.43 -5.67
N ARG A 222 9.58 17.34 -6.91
CA ARG A 222 10.29 16.82 -8.08
C ARG A 222 10.12 17.78 -9.27
N GLY A 223 11.04 17.67 -10.23
CA GLY A 223 10.96 18.43 -11.47
C GLY A 223 10.92 19.94 -11.23
N VAL A 224 10.03 20.64 -11.94
CA VAL A 224 9.91 22.11 -11.86
C VAL A 224 9.56 22.62 -10.46
N PHE A 225 8.83 21.87 -9.62
CA PHE A 225 8.59 22.27 -8.22
C PHE A 225 9.86 22.31 -7.38
N LEU A 226 10.88 21.50 -7.72
CA LEU A 226 12.17 21.53 -7.03
C LEU A 226 13.03 22.73 -7.48
N LYS A 227 12.89 23.14 -8.75
CA LYS A 227 13.74 24.16 -9.38
C LYS A 227 13.16 25.57 -9.30
N ASP A 228 11.84 25.72 -9.31
CA ASP A 228 11.14 27.00 -9.29
C ASP A 228 10.49 27.25 -7.90
N PRO A 229 11.05 28.16 -7.09
CA PRO A 229 10.47 28.55 -5.81
C PRO A 229 9.12 29.26 -5.93
N SER A 230 8.82 29.94 -7.05
CA SER A 230 7.55 30.63 -7.26
C SER A 230 6.41 29.65 -7.44
N LEU A 231 6.57 28.67 -8.33
CA LEU A 231 5.61 27.57 -8.49
C LEU A 231 5.41 26.78 -7.19
N ARG A 232 6.50 26.50 -6.46
CA ARG A 232 6.39 25.83 -5.14
C ARG A 232 5.55 26.66 -4.16
N ARG A 233 5.76 27.98 -4.10
CA ARG A 233 4.97 28.87 -3.24
C ARG A 233 3.51 28.90 -3.65
N GLU A 234 3.21 28.97 -4.94
CA GLU A 234 1.86 28.93 -5.46
C GLU A 234 1.14 27.66 -4.98
N PHE A 235 1.72 26.48 -5.21
CA PHE A 235 1.17 25.21 -4.74
C PHE A 235 0.91 25.20 -3.23
N LEU A 236 1.91 25.57 -2.42
CA LEU A 236 1.77 25.59 -0.95
C LEU A 236 0.73 26.61 -0.47
N SER A 237 0.52 27.71 -1.20
CA SER A 237 -0.47 28.74 -0.86
C SER A 237 -1.91 28.31 -1.16
N LEU A 238 -2.10 27.43 -2.15
CA LEU A 238 -3.39 26.89 -2.55
C LEU A 238 -3.83 25.70 -1.68
N LEU A 239 -2.94 25.15 -0.85
CA LEU A 239 -3.34 24.13 0.13
C LEU A 239 -4.26 24.74 1.18
N PRO A 240 -5.47 24.17 1.41
CA PRO A 240 -6.39 24.70 2.41
C PRO A 240 -5.70 24.69 3.78
N ARG A 241 -5.57 25.87 4.39
CA ARG A 241 -5.21 25.95 5.82
C ARG A 241 -6.48 25.63 6.60
N LYS A 242 -6.39 24.74 7.61
CA LYS A 242 -7.51 24.54 8.54
C LYS A 242 -7.89 25.89 9.15
N SER A 243 -9.11 26.33 8.89
CA SER A 243 -9.80 27.38 9.66
C SER A 243 -10.10 26.89 11.07
#